data_AF-A0A286DVD7-F1
#
_entry.id   AF-A0A286DVD7-F1
#
_cell.length_a   1.000
_cell.length_b   1.000
_cell.length_c   1.000
_cell.angle_alpha   90.00
_cell.angle_beta   90.00
_cell.angle_gamma   90.00
#
_symmetry.space_group_name_H-M   'P 1'
#
loop_
_entity.id
_entity.type
_entity.pdbx_description
1 polymer ?
#
loop_
_entity_poly.entity_id
_entity_poly.type
_entity_poly.pdbx_seq_one_letter_code
_entity_poly.pdbx_strand_id
1 'polypeptide(L)'
;MTERSGRPGEISPAVAWGLLAAFAVHDLEELATMPGWAAAQVERLRARHPEVPERVWSALRVTPAHAATAIGLMGLVVGGAAADGARTGGRSPFFQTVVAGFGLHAVSHVAQSAALGRYTPGVVTAPLVVAPYALWARRASRRAGVLREVDARGALTGALAFPLAIAGVHAAAFGIGRLARSRRSRRVRVTPRGARSPSRPGTGAGTGPGTGGAGSARPAG
;
A
#
# COMPACT_ATOMS: atom_id res chain seq x y z
N MET A 1 28.59 22.23 -9.18
CA MET A 1 27.30 21.87 -8.54
C MET A 1 27.32 22.45 -7.14
N THR A 2 26.69 23.60 -6.95
CA THR A 2 26.89 24.45 -5.76
C THR A 2 26.18 23.83 -4.57
N GLU A 3 26.93 23.35 -3.58
CA GLU A 3 26.37 23.03 -2.27
C GLU A 3 25.75 24.30 -1.69
N ARG A 4 24.43 24.40 -1.75
CA ARG A 4 23.70 25.41 -0.99
C ARG A 4 23.72 24.94 0.47
N SER A 5 24.85 25.17 1.13
CA SER A 5 25.00 25.07 2.58
C SER A 5 23.86 25.86 3.22
N GLY A 6 23.09 25.21 4.09
CA GLY A 6 22.00 25.86 4.82
C GLY A 6 22.52 27.09 5.56
N ARG A 7 21.67 28.11 5.75
CA ARG A 7 22.04 29.26 6.57
C ARG A 7 22.45 28.76 7.97
N PRO A 8 23.36 29.47 8.67
CA PRO A 8 23.69 29.14 10.05
C PRO A 8 22.40 28.98 10.87
N GLY A 9 22.21 27.84 11.53
CA GLY A 9 20.99 27.54 12.28
C GLY A 9 19.85 26.88 11.48
N GLU A 10 20.11 26.35 10.27
CA GLU A 10 19.13 25.65 9.45
C GLU A 10 19.70 24.38 8.80
N ILE A 11 18.86 23.37 8.57
CA ILE A 11 19.23 22.24 7.72
C ILE A 11 19.17 22.64 6.24
N SER A 12 19.94 21.97 5.39
CA SER A 12 19.84 22.18 3.94
C SER A 12 18.50 21.64 3.41
N PRO A 13 17.95 22.22 2.31
CA PRO A 13 16.74 21.70 1.67
C PRO A 13 16.87 20.23 1.24
N ALA A 14 18.08 19.77 0.95
CA ALA A 14 18.35 18.37 0.61
C ALA A 14 18.02 17.43 1.78
N VAL A 15 18.24 17.84 3.03
CA VAL A 15 17.84 17.06 4.21
C VAL A 15 16.33 16.93 4.27
N ALA A 16 15.61 18.04 4.09
CA ALA A 16 14.16 18.05 4.16
C ALA A 16 13.50 17.21 3.04
N TRP A 17 13.91 17.43 1.79
CA TRP A 17 13.38 16.69 0.64
C TRP A 17 13.91 15.26 0.53
N GLY A 18 15.05 14.97 1.16
CA GLY A 18 15.56 13.61 1.32
C GLY A 18 14.54 12.70 2.02
N LEU A 19 13.66 13.24 2.88
CA LEU A 19 12.56 12.51 3.49
C LEU A 19 11.66 11.88 2.43
N LEU A 20 11.19 12.69 1.49
CA LEU A 20 10.28 12.26 0.44
C LEU A 20 10.96 11.31 -0.54
N ALA A 21 12.23 11.55 -0.86
CA ALA A 21 13.01 10.66 -1.73
C ALA A 21 13.22 9.28 -1.09
N ALA A 22 13.64 9.25 0.18
CA ALA A 22 13.84 8.00 0.92
C ALA A 22 12.53 7.22 1.09
N PHE A 23 11.43 7.92 1.38
CA PHE A 23 10.08 7.35 1.42
C PHE A 23 9.71 6.73 0.07
N ALA A 24 9.87 7.46 -1.03
CA ALA A 24 9.49 6.94 -2.35
C ALA A 24 10.27 5.67 -2.71
N VAL A 25 11.58 5.61 -2.43
CA VAL A 25 12.39 4.41 -2.69
C VAL A 25 11.93 3.22 -1.83
N HIS A 26 11.72 3.44 -0.54
CA HIS A 26 11.29 2.41 0.41
C HIS A 26 9.88 1.88 0.07
N ASP A 27 8.93 2.77 -0.13
CA ASP A 27 7.54 2.41 -0.39
C ASP A 27 7.32 1.82 -1.79
N LEU A 28 8.21 2.07 -2.76
CA LEU A 28 8.20 1.35 -4.04
C LEU A 28 8.58 -0.13 -3.87
N GLU A 29 9.55 -0.45 -3.00
CA GLU A 29 9.83 -1.85 -2.64
C GLU A 29 8.61 -2.47 -1.96
N GLU A 30 8.03 -1.78 -0.99
CA GLU A 30 6.83 -2.27 -0.30
C GLU A 30 5.66 -2.48 -1.27
N LEU A 31 5.40 -1.53 -2.18
CA LEU A 31 4.31 -1.67 -3.14
C LEU A 31 4.50 -2.87 -4.08
N ALA A 32 5.74 -3.15 -4.48
CA ALA A 32 6.07 -4.27 -5.35
C ALA A 32 5.96 -5.63 -4.64
N THR A 33 6.25 -5.68 -3.34
CA THR A 33 6.43 -6.96 -2.61
C THR A 33 5.29 -7.27 -1.63
N MET A 34 4.61 -6.25 -1.11
CA MET A 34 3.59 -6.37 -0.06
C MET A 34 2.37 -7.20 -0.48
N PRO A 35 1.75 -7.01 -1.66
CA PRO A 35 0.52 -7.76 -1.98
C PRO A 35 0.76 -9.28 -2.03
N GLY A 36 1.85 -9.71 -2.66
CA GLY A 36 2.23 -11.12 -2.74
C GLY A 36 2.61 -11.70 -1.38
N TRP A 37 3.39 -10.96 -0.60
CA TRP A 37 3.76 -11.38 0.74
C TRP A 37 2.55 -11.49 1.68
N ALA A 38 1.65 -10.50 1.67
CA ALA A 38 0.46 -10.47 2.52
C ALA A 38 -0.49 -11.62 2.22
N ALA A 39 -0.73 -11.91 0.93
CA ALA A 39 -1.52 -13.07 0.53
C ALA A 39 -0.90 -14.38 1.05
N ALA A 40 0.42 -14.56 0.88
CA ALA A 40 1.12 -15.74 1.36
C ALA A 40 1.11 -15.86 2.90
N GLN A 41 1.14 -14.74 3.64
CA GLN A 41 1.00 -14.78 5.09
C GLN A 41 -0.40 -15.17 5.54
N VAL A 42 -1.44 -14.60 4.92
CA VAL A 42 -2.83 -14.97 5.24
C VAL A 42 -3.04 -16.46 5.05
N GLU A 43 -2.56 -17.05 3.95
CA GLU A 43 -2.68 -18.50 3.72
C GLU A 43 -1.90 -19.33 4.76
N ARG A 44 -0.71 -18.88 5.17
CA ARG A 44 0.06 -19.55 6.22
C ARG A 44 -0.64 -19.51 7.59
N LEU A 45 -1.22 -18.37 7.96
CA LEU A 45 -1.95 -18.25 9.22
C LEU A 45 -3.25 -19.06 9.17
N ARG A 46 -3.97 -19.01 8.04
CA ARG A 46 -5.16 -19.82 7.79
C ARG A 46 -4.90 -21.31 7.98
N ALA A 47 -3.80 -21.84 7.43
CA ALA A 47 -3.44 -23.25 7.56
C ALA A 47 -3.12 -23.66 9.01
N ARG A 48 -2.63 -22.72 9.83
CA ARG A 48 -2.32 -22.96 11.25
C ARG A 48 -3.52 -22.80 12.17
N HIS A 49 -4.54 -22.05 11.72
CA HIS A 49 -5.71 -21.68 12.50
C HIS A 49 -7.02 -21.98 11.74
N PRO A 50 -7.29 -23.26 11.41
CA PRO A 50 -8.50 -23.63 10.66
C PRO A 50 -9.80 -23.29 11.39
N GLU A 51 -9.76 -23.10 12.71
CA GLU A 51 -10.88 -22.69 13.56
C GLU A 51 -11.37 -21.25 13.29
N VAL A 52 -10.53 -20.41 12.69
CA VAL A 52 -10.86 -18.99 12.46
C VAL A 52 -11.78 -18.86 11.24
N PRO A 53 -12.91 -18.14 11.36
CA PRO A 53 -13.87 -17.99 10.26
C PRO A 53 -13.31 -17.31 9.01
N GLU A 54 -13.77 -17.76 7.84
CA GLU A 54 -13.33 -17.26 6.52
C GLU A 54 -13.40 -15.73 6.35
N ARG A 55 -14.43 -15.12 6.96
CA ARG A 55 -14.62 -13.67 6.95
C ARG A 55 -13.44 -12.90 7.56
N VAL A 56 -12.76 -13.49 8.54
CA VAL A 56 -11.59 -12.88 9.20
C VAL A 56 -10.40 -12.90 8.26
N TRP A 57 -10.13 -14.04 7.61
CA TRP A 57 -9.07 -14.17 6.61
C TRP A 57 -9.29 -13.24 5.42
N SER A 58 -10.52 -13.13 4.96
CA SER A 58 -10.91 -12.22 3.87
C SER A 58 -10.67 -10.75 4.25
N ALA A 59 -10.87 -10.37 5.50
CA ALA A 59 -10.64 -9.01 5.99
C ALA A 59 -9.15 -8.67 6.12
N LEU A 60 -8.29 -9.67 6.36
CA LEU A 60 -6.84 -9.50 6.47
C LEU A 60 -6.12 -9.40 5.12
N ARG A 61 -6.81 -9.71 4.01
CA ARG A 61 -6.21 -9.62 2.68
C ARG A 61 -6.02 -8.16 2.26
N VAL A 62 -4.76 -7.79 2.01
CA VAL A 62 -4.39 -6.49 1.46
C VAL A 62 -4.40 -6.57 -0.07
N THR A 63 -5.28 -5.79 -0.70
CA THR A 63 -5.30 -5.68 -2.17
C THR A 63 -4.23 -4.69 -2.66
N PRO A 64 -3.66 -4.86 -3.87
CA PRO A 64 -2.71 -3.91 -4.45
C PRO A 64 -3.26 -2.47 -4.49
N ALA A 65 -4.55 -2.31 -4.82
CA ALA A 65 -5.19 -0.99 -4.86
C ALA A 65 -5.28 -0.34 -3.47
N HIS A 66 -5.54 -1.12 -2.42
CA HIS A 66 -5.52 -0.63 -1.03
C HIS A 66 -4.12 -0.20 -0.62
N ALA A 67 -3.10 -1.04 -0.89
CA ALA A 67 -1.71 -0.71 -0.62
C ALA A 67 -1.29 0.58 -1.34
N ALA A 68 -1.54 0.69 -2.64
CA ALA A 68 -1.24 1.90 -3.42
C ALA A 68 -1.95 3.15 -2.87
N THR A 69 -3.22 3.02 -2.47
CA THR A 69 -3.98 4.14 -1.88
C THR A 69 -3.39 4.57 -0.54
N ALA A 70 -3.09 3.62 0.35
CA ALA A 70 -2.52 3.90 1.66
C ALA A 70 -1.13 4.54 1.53
N ILE A 71 -0.27 4.01 0.66
CA ILE A 71 1.06 4.56 0.35
C ILE A 71 0.93 5.98 -0.22
N GLY A 72 0.01 6.20 -1.16
CA GLY A 72 -0.24 7.53 -1.72
C GLY A 72 -0.67 8.55 -0.66
N LEU A 73 -1.57 8.16 0.25
CA LEU A 73 -2.01 9.02 1.37
C LEU A 73 -0.86 9.32 2.33
N MET A 74 -0.04 8.32 2.67
CA MET A 74 1.14 8.53 3.50
C MET A 74 2.16 9.44 2.79
N GLY A 75 2.32 9.28 1.48
CA GLY A 75 3.17 10.14 0.66
C GLY A 75 2.77 11.62 0.72
N LEU A 76 1.48 11.94 0.85
CA LEU A 76 1.02 13.32 1.09
C LEU A 76 1.44 13.84 2.46
N VAL A 77 1.34 13.02 3.50
CA VAL A 77 1.79 13.37 4.86
C VAL A 77 3.29 13.62 4.87
N VAL A 78 4.06 12.70 4.28
CA VAL A 78 5.53 12.77 4.19
C VAL A 78 5.98 13.94 3.33
N GLY A 79 5.33 14.17 2.18
CA GLY A 79 5.59 15.30 1.31
C GLY A 79 5.28 16.64 1.98
N GLY A 80 4.17 16.73 2.72
CA GLY A 80 3.84 17.90 3.53
C GLY A 80 4.88 18.15 4.63
N ALA A 81 5.34 17.10 5.30
CA ALA A 81 6.39 17.20 6.31
C ALA A 81 7.73 17.65 5.72
N ALA A 82 8.10 17.13 4.55
CA ALA A 82 9.30 17.54 3.82
C ALA A 82 9.23 19.03 3.41
N ALA A 83 8.10 19.46 2.86
CA ALA A 83 7.87 20.85 2.48
C ALA A 83 7.94 21.80 3.69
N ASP A 84 7.31 21.42 4.80
CA ASP A 84 7.32 22.22 6.03
C ASP A 84 8.72 22.23 6.69
N GLY A 85 9.44 21.12 6.64
CA GLY A 85 10.85 21.04 7.04
C GLY A 85 11.74 21.98 6.22
N ALA A 86 11.58 21.99 4.89
CA ALA A 86 12.33 22.87 4.00
C ALA A 86 12.01 24.34 4.27
N ARG A 87 10.72 24.68 4.46
CA ARG A 87 10.25 26.04 4.76
C ARG A 87 10.76 26.58 6.09
N THR A 88 10.89 25.71 7.10
CA THR A 88 11.26 26.09 8.48
C THR A 88 12.75 25.91 8.77
N GLY A 89 13.56 25.51 7.80
CA GLY A 89 14.97 25.19 8.03
C GLY A 89 15.16 24.01 8.99
N GLY A 90 14.18 23.10 9.07
CA GLY A 90 14.20 21.91 9.91
C GLY A 90 13.61 22.09 11.31
N ARG A 91 13.16 23.30 11.69
CA ARG A 91 12.57 23.59 13.01
C ARG A 91 11.15 23.05 13.20
N SER A 92 10.48 22.64 12.12
CA SER A 92 9.12 22.10 12.15
C SER A 92 9.01 20.88 13.09
N PRO A 93 8.12 20.92 14.10
CA PRO A 93 7.82 19.75 14.92
C PRO A 93 7.21 18.61 14.10
N PHE A 94 6.42 18.95 13.08
CA PHE A 94 5.82 17.98 12.18
C PHE A 94 6.89 17.23 11.38
N PHE A 95 7.82 17.95 10.75
CA PHE A 95 8.98 17.35 10.06
C PHE A 95 9.78 16.42 10.98
N GLN A 96 10.16 16.89 12.17
CA GLN A 96 10.98 16.10 13.10
C GLN A 96 10.24 14.87 13.62
N THR A 97 8.93 14.97 13.85
CA THR A 97 8.08 13.83 14.25
C THR A 97 7.98 12.79 13.12
N VAL A 98 7.79 13.23 11.87
CA VAL A 98 7.74 12.32 10.72
C VAL A 98 9.10 11.65 10.49
N VAL A 99 10.22 12.37 10.60
CA VAL A 99 11.56 11.76 10.52
C VAL A 99 11.76 10.70 11.62
N ALA A 100 11.31 10.98 12.85
CA ALA A 100 11.41 10.02 13.95
C ALA A 100 10.52 8.78 13.70
N GLY A 101 9.27 8.99 13.28
CA GLY A 101 8.34 7.91 12.91
C GLY A 101 8.86 7.07 11.73
N PHE A 102 9.47 7.69 10.73
CA PHE A 102 10.08 7.01 9.60
C PHE A 102 11.29 6.16 10.02
N GLY A 103 12.10 6.64 10.98
CA GLY A 103 13.13 5.82 11.62
C GLY A 103 12.56 4.63 12.40
N LEU A 104 11.47 4.83 13.15
CA LEU A 104 10.78 3.76 13.87
C LEU A 104 10.18 2.71 12.91
N HIS A 105 9.67 3.15 11.76
CA HIS A 105 9.20 2.29 10.68
C HIS A 105 10.28 1.31 10.21
N ALA A 106 11.49 1.81 9.94
CA ALA A 106 12.62 0.96 9.56
C ALA A 106 12.96 -0.09 10.63
N VAL A 107 12.96 0.30 11.91
CA VAL A 107 13.20 -0.63 13.02
C VAL A 107 12.11 -1.71 13.05
N SER A 108 10.85 -1.35 12.83
CA SER A 108 9.75 -2.31 12.83
C SER A 108 9.90 -3.38 11.74
N HIS A 109 10.39 -3.01 10.55
CA HIS A 109 10.68 -3.96 9.47
C HIS A 109 11.79 -4.94 9.81
N VAL A 110 12.89 -4.45 10.34
CA VAL A 110 14.01 -5.30 10.77
C VAL A 110 13.58 -6.24 11.88
N ALA A 111 12.86 -5.72 12.89
CA ALA A 111 12.34 -6.52 13.99
C ALA A 111 11.35 -7.59 13.50
N GLN A 112 10.46 -7.24 12.57
CA GLN A 112 9.51 -8.18 11.98
C GLN A 112 10.21 -9.28 11.19
N SER A 113 11.21 -8.94 10.38
CA SER A 113 12.02 -9.92 9.65
C SER A 113 12.79 -10.84 10.59
N ALA A 114 13.41 -10.30 11.63
CA ALA A 114 14.14 -11.08 12.63
C ALA A 114 13.20 -12.04 13.39
N ALA A 115 12.05 -11.55 13.85
CA ALA A 115 11.06 -12.36 14.56
C ALA A 115 10.48 -13.49 13.69
N LEU A 116 10.38 -13.26 12.38
CA LEU A 116 9.87 -14.26 11.44
C LEU A 116 10.96 -15.14 10.82
N GLY A 117 12.24 -14.85 11.05
CA GLY A 117 13.39 -15.56 10.48
C GLY A 117 13.40 -15.60 8.94
N ARG A 118 12.79 -14.61 8.27
CA ARG A 118 12.58 -14.61 6.82
C ARG A 118 12.41 -13.21 6.25
N TYR A 119 12.53 -13.10 4.92
CA TYR A 119 12.28 -11.87 4.20
C TYR A 119 10.87 -11.31 4.48
N THR A 120 10.81 -10.02 4.80
CA THR A 120 9.60 -9.22 4.78
C THR A 120 9.79 -8.02 3.86
N PRO A 121 8.74 -7.57 3.16
CA PRO A 121 8.74 -6.32 2.42
C PRO A 121 9.34 -5.18 3.24
N GLY A 122 10.27 -4.44 2.65
CA GLY A 122 10.95 -3.32 3.31
C GLY A 122 12.19 -3.72 4.10
N VAL A 123 12.52 -5.01 4.28
CA VAL A 123 13.73 -5.41 5.04
C VAL A 123 15.04 -5.00 4.35
N VAL A 124 15.02 -4.77 3.04
CA VAL A 124 16.21 -4.35 2.29
C VAL A 124 16.36 -2.84 2.34
N THR A 125 15.32 -2.08 1.95
CA THR A 125 15.38 -0.62 1.95
C THR A 125 15.32 0.01 3.33
N ALA A 126 14.73 -0.63 4.35
CA ALA A 126 14.72 -0.11 5.72
C ALA A 126 16.14 0.15 6.28
N PRO A 127 17.06 -0.82 6.31
CA PRO A 127 18.43 -0.59 6.79
C PRO A 127 19.32 0.16 5.80
N LEU A 128 19.06 0.09 4.49
CA LEU A 128 19.93 0.67 3.46
C LEU A 128 19.56 2.10 3.04
N VAL A 129 18.30 2.49 3.21
CA VAL A 129 17.78 3.79 2.75
C VAL A 129 17.18 4.55 3.93
N VAL A 130 16.21 3.97 4.62
CA VAL A 130 15.44 4.67 5.64
C VAL A 130 16.27 4.99 6.88
N ALA A 131 16.94 3.99 7.46
CA ALA A 131 17.75 4.19 8.66
C ALA A 131 18.93 5.16 8.42
N PRO A 132 19.71 5.04 7.32
CA PRO A 132 20.77 6.01 7.01
C PRO A 132 20.22 7.43 6.82
N TYR A 133 19.11 7.60 6.10
CA TYR A 133 18.46 8.89 5.94
C TYR A 133 18.00 9.47 7.29
N ALA A 134 17.28 8.71 8.12
CA ALA A 134 16.76 9.19 9.40
C ALA A 134 17.89 9.60 10.35
N LEU A 135 18.99 8.84 10.38
CA LEU A 135 20.19 9.18 11.14
C LEU A 135 20.86 10.45 10.61
N TRP A 136 20.98 10.57 9.29
CA TRP A 136 21.54 11.77 8.65
C TRP A 136 20.72 13.01 8.94
N ALA A 137 19.40 12.96 8.76
CA ALA A 137 18.50 14.07 9.04
C ALA A 137 18.56 14.49 10.52
N ARG A 138 18.55 13.52 11.44
CA ARG A 138 18.68 13.80 12.88
C ARG A 138 20.02 14.45 13.23
N ARG A 139 21.13 13.95 12.65
CA ARG A 139 22.47 14.54 12.85
C ARG A 139 22.58 15.94 12.24
N ALA A 140 21.98 16.17 11.07
CA ALA A 140 21.92 17.49 10.45
C ALA A 140 21.16 18.49 11.31
N SER A 141 19.97 18.11 11.81
CA SER A 141 19.19 18.96 12.71
C SER A 141 19.92 19.26 14.03
N ARG A 142 20.66 18.29 14.58
CA ARG A 142 21.49 18.51 15.78
C ARG A 142 22.62 19.50 15.52
N ARG A 143 23.37 19.32 14.43
CA ARG A 143 24.48 20.23 14.05
C ARG A 143 24.01 21.64 13.76
N ALA A 144 22.80 21.78 13.21
CA ALA A 144 22.17 23.08 12.97
C ALA A 144 21.54 23.68 14.24
N GLY A 145 21.55 23.00 15.40
CA GLY A 145 20.95 23.50 16.63
C GLY A 145 19.41 23.60 16.61
N VAL A 146 18.76 22.95 15.64
CA VAL A 146 17.29 23.01 15.45
C VAL A 146 16.57 21.76 15.94
N LEU A 147 17.31 20.70 16.31
CA LEU A 147 16.68 19.50 16.85
C LEU A 147 16.00 19.85 18.16
N ARG A 148 14.69 19.58 18.23
CA ARG A 148 13.91 19.82 19.44
C ARG A 148 14.32 18.86 20.55
N GLU A 149 14.44 19.40 21.74
CA GLU A 149 14.41 18.59 22.95
C GLU A 149 12.99 18.04 23.13
N VAL A 150 12.91 16.76 23.45
CA VAL A 150 11.66 16.05 23.69
C VAL A 150 11.78 15.42 25.07
N ASP A 151 10.85 15.77 25.94
CA ASP A 151 10.68 15.12 27.23
C ASP A 151 10.05 13.72 27.06
N ALA A 152 9.91 12.97 28.15
CA ALA A 152 9.37 11.61 28.10
C ALA A 152 7.95 11.54 27.50
N ARG A 153 7.11 12.54 27.80
CA ARG A 153 5.74 12.62 27.25
C ARG A 153 5.76 12.91 25.76
N GLY A 154 6.62 13.83 25.30
CA GLY A 154 6.80 14.14 23.90
C GLY A 154 7.35 12.95 23.11
N ALA A 155 8.29 12.21 23.68
CA ALA A 155 8.82 10.97 23.09
C ALA A 155 7.73 9.90 22.93
N LEU A 156 6.92 9.66 23.98
CA LEU A 156 5.80 8.73 23.92
C LEU A 156 4.75 9.16 22.89
N THR A 157 4.38 10.45 22.89
CA THR A 157 3.40 10.98 21.94
C THR A 157 3.89 10.82 20.50
N GLY A 158 5.17 11.13 20.24
CA GLY A 158 5.78 10.92 18.92
C GLY A 158 5.83 9.44 18.51
N ALA A 159 6.13 8.54 19.45
CA ALA A 159 6.12 7.11 19.20
C ALA A 159 4.71 6.57 18.89
N LEU A 160 3.67 7.09 19.56
CA LEU A 160 2.27 6.73 19.29
C LEU A 160 1.71 7.36 18.02
N ALA A 161 2.22 8.52 17.60
CA ALA A 161 1.81 9.16 16.35
C ALA A 161 2.09 8.26 15.13
N PHE A 162 3.15 7.45 15.17
CA PHE A 162 3.50 6.51 14.11
C PHE A 162 2.41 5.44 13.83
N PRO A 163 2.05 4.55 14.78
CA PRO A 163 1.01 3.55 14.54
C PRO A 163 -0.37 4.19 14.31
N LEU A 164 -0.65 5.35 14.92
CA LEU A 164 -1.90 6.08 14.67
C LEU A 164 -1.99 6.62 13.24
N ALA A 165 -0.89 7.16 12.70
CA ALA A 165 -0.84 7.61 11.31
C ALA A 165 -1.04 6.45 10.34
N ILE A 166 -0.39 5.31 10.58
CA ILE A 166 -0.58 4.07 9.80
C ILE A 166 -2.05 3.63 9.84
N ALA A 167 -2.63 3.53 11.04
CA ALA A 167 -4.03 3.15 11.19
C ALA A 167 -4.97 4.14 10.47
N GLY A 168 -4.70 5.44 10.57
CA GLY A 168 -5.45 6.50 9.91
C GLY A 168 -5.44 6.38 8.38
N VAL A 169 -4.27 6.20 7.76
CA VAL A 169 -4.17 6.07 6.29
C VAL A 169 -4.83 4.78 5.80
N HIS A 170 -4.73 3.68 6.54
CA HIS A 170 -5.44 2.44 6.19
C HIS A 170 -6.96 2.59 6.32
N ALA A 171 -7.45 3.20 7.40
CA ALA A 171 -8.87 3.48 7.56
C ALA A 171 -9.41 4.36 6.43
N ALA A 172 -8.67 5.40 6.05
CA ALA A 172 -9.00 6.26 4.91
C ALA A 172 -9.00 5.48 3.58
N ALA A 173 -8.00 4.64 3.33
CA ALA A 173 -7.93 3.80 2.13
C ALA A 173 -9.11 2.81 2.04
N PHE A 174 -9.51 2.21 3.17
CA PHE A 174 -10.71 1.37 3.25
C PHE A 174 -11.98 2.17 2.90
N GLY A 175 -12.13 3.38 3.43
CA GLY A 175 -13.23 4.28 3.13
C GLY A 175 -13.31 4.62 1.64
N ILE A 176 -12.18 4.99 1.03
CA ILE A 176 -12.07 5.28 -0.42
C ILE A 176 -12.46 4.06 -1.25
N GLY A 177 -11.93 2.88 -0.91
CA GLY A 177 -12.25 1.63 -1.60
C GLY A 177 -13.73 1.27 -1.51
N ARG A 178 -14.36 1.47 -0.35
CA ARG A 178 -15.80 1.27 -0.15
C ARG A 178 -16.62 2.20 -1.04
N LEU A 179 -16.30 3.49 -1.05
CA LEU A 179 -16.98 4.49 -1.86
C LEU A 179 -16.85 4.20 -3.37
N ALA A 180 -15.66 3.82 -3.83
CA ALA A 180 -15.42 3.46 -5.23
C ALA A 180 -16.26 2.25 -5.67
N ARG A 181 -16.37 1.22 -4.81
CA ARG A 181 -17.23 0.05 -5.08
C ARG A 181 -18.71 0.43 -5.15
N SER A 182 -19.21 1.22 -4.20
CA SER A 182 -20.60 1.70 -4.20
C SER A 182 -20.95 2.49 -5.47
N ARG A 183 -20.04 3.36 -5.93
CA ARG A 183 -20.22 4.12 -7.18
C ARG A 183 -20.25 3.22 -8.41
N ARG A 184 -19.38 2.20 -8.47
CA ARG A 184 -19.36 1.22 -9.56
C ARG A 184 -20.66 0.42 -9.65
N SER A 185 -21.17 -0.07 -8.51
CA SER A 185 -22.45 -0.80 -8.46
C SER A 185 -23.64 0.06 -8.88
N ARG A 186 -23.64 1.36 -8.55
CA ARG A 186 -24.67 2.31 -9.02
C ARG A 186 -24.58 2.54 -10.53
N ARG A 187 -23.37 2.70 -11.10
CA ARG A 187 -23.16 2.88 -12.55
C ARG A 187 -23.62 1.66 -13.36
N VAL A 188 -23.31 0.43 -12.91
CA VAL A 188 -23.77 -0.80 -13.57
C VAL A 188 -25.29 -0.90 -13.57
N ARG A 189 -25.95 -0.50 -12.47
CA ARG A 189 -27.42 -0.51 -12.36
C ARG A 189 -28.12 0.54 -13.25
N VAL A 190 -27.46 1.66 -13.54
CA VAL A 190 -28.01 2.76 -14.35
C VAL A 190 -27.83 2.54 -15.85
N THR A 191 -27.02 1.55 -16.27
CA THR A 191 -26.95 1.17 -17.70
C THR A 191 -28.21 0.35 -18.02
N PRO A 192 -29.21 0.90 -18.75
CA PRO A 192 -30.43 0.14 -19.02
C PRO A 192 -30.04 -1.05 -19.90
N ARG A 193 -30.62 -2.22 -19.60
CA ARG A 193 -30.62 -3.39 -20.47
C ARG A 193 -31.50 -3.08 -21.70
N GLY A 194 -31.01 -2.19 -22.55
CA GLY A 194 -31.65 -1.76 -23.78
C GLY A 194 -31.19 -2.62 -24.95
N ALA A 195 -32.17 -3.17 -25.68
CA ALA A 195 -32.06 -3.94 -26.91
C ALA A 195 -31.57 -5.41 -26.78
N ARG A 196 -32.52 -6.27 -26.40
CA ARG A 196 -33.08 -7.28 -27.33
C ARG A 196 -34.35 -7.87 -26.72
N SER A 197 -35.49 -7.38 -27.17
CA SER A 197 -36.79 -8.03 -26.99
C SER A 197 -37.02 -9.06 -28.11
N PRO A 198 -37.91 -10.05 -27.89
CA PRO A 198 -37.96 -11.31 -28.60
C PRO A 198 -38.86 -11.27 -29.83
N SER A 199 -38.47 -11.96 -30.90
CA SER A 199 -39.41 -12.36 -31.96
C SER A 199 -38.95 -13.67 -32.62
N ARG A 200 -39.59 -14.77 -32.21
CA ARG A 200 -39.99 -15.86 -33.12
C ARG A 200 -41.46 -15.58 -33.46
N PRO A 201 -41.92 -15.79 -34.70
CA PRO A 201 -42.23 -17.16 -35.13
C PRO A 201 -41.93 -17.45 -36.62
N GLY A 202 -41.59 -18.72 -36.89
CA GLY A 202 -41.49 -19.26 -38.24
C GLY A 202 -41.93 -20.71 -38.20
N THR A 203 -43.24 -20.90 -38.29
CA THR A 203 -43.90 -22.17 -38.60
C THR A 203 -43.62 -22.52 -40.06
N GLY A 204 -42.93 -23.64 -40.29
CA GLY A 204 -42.77 -24.25 -41.60
C GLY A 204 -43.06 -25.73 -41.47
N ALA A 205 -44.31 -26.11 -41.71
CA ALA A 205 -44.71 -27.49 -41.94
C ALA A 205 -44.14 -27.96 -43.28
N GLY A 206 -43.58 -29.17 -43.29
CA GLY A 206 -43.10 -29.85 -44.49
C GLY A 206 -43.04 -31.35 -44.23
N THR A 207 -44.13 -32.03 -44.59
CA THR A 207 -44.37 -33.47 -44.45
C THR A 207 -43.79 -34.28 -45.62
N GLY A 208 -42.86 -35.20 -45.34
CA GLY A 208 -42.62 -36.54 -45.93
C GLY A 208 -42.31 -36.70 -47.44
N PRO A 209 -42.05 -37.94 -47.94
CA PRO A 209 -41.71 -39.18 -47.24
C PRO A 209 -40.51 -39.97 -47.84
N GLY A 210 -39.96 -40.92 -47.06
CA GLY A 210 -39.76 -42.31 -47.54
C GLY A 210 -38.42 -42.75 -48.17
N THR A 211 -37.99 -43.94 -47.72
CA THR A 211 -37.00 -44.88 -48.31
C THR A 211 -35.53 -44.48 -48.11
N GLY A 212 -34.61 -45.34 -47.68
CA GLY A 212 -34.56 -46.79 -47.52
C GLY A 212 -33.06 -47.16 -47.60
N GLY A 213 -32.62 -48.21 -46.91
CA GLY A 213 -31.29 -48.79 -47.14
C GLY A 213 -30.41 -48.92 -45.90
N ALA A 214 -30.64 -50.00 -45.16
CA ALA A 214 -29.63 -50.61 -44.32
C ALA A 214 -28.45 -51.09 -45.18
N GLY A 215 -27.23 -50.86 -44.70
CA GLY A 215 -26.00 -51.32 -45.34
C GLY A 215 -24.92 -51.58 -44.29
N SER A 216 -25.08 -52.66 -43.55
CA SER A 216 -24.03 -53.28 -42.76
C SER A 216 -23.10 -54.08 -43.67
N ALA A 217 -21.78 -53.79 -43.65
CA ALA A 217 -20.71 -54.80 -43.69
C ALA A 217 -19.32 -54.11 -43.78
N ARG A 218 -18.63 -54.07 -42.64
CA ARG A 218 -17.18 -54.29 -42.55
C ARG A 218 -17.05 -55.68 -41.90
N PRO A 219 -16.18 -56.57 -42.40
CA PRO A 219 -14.85 -56.64 -41.79
C PRO A 219 -13.70 -57.09 -42.71
N ALA A 220 -12.50 -57.00 -42.13
CA ALA A 220 -11.24 -57.71 -42.41
C ALA A 220 -10.36 -57.24 -43.59
N GLY A 221 -9.10 -56.93 -43.24
CA GLY A 221 -8.00 -56.53 -44.12
C GLY A 221 -7.13 -55.48 -43.47
#